data_AF-A0A5J4Q8K7-F1
#
_entry.id   AF-A0A5J4Q8K7-F1
#
_cell.length_a   1.000
_cell.length_b   1.000
_cell.length_c   1.000
_cell.angle_alpha   90.00
_cell.angle_beta   90.00
_cell.angle_gamma   90.00
#
_symmetry.space_group_name_H-M   'P 1'
#
loop_
_entity.id
_entity.type
_entity.pdbx_description
1 polymer ?
#
loop_
_entity_poly.entity_id
_entity_poly.type
_entity_poly.pdbx_seq_one_letter_code
_entity_poly.pdbx_strand_id
1 'polypeptide(L)'
;MKSIGRLSEIKDDILWDLLSKLLEFNPDKRITADEALQHPYFTSPEAYADISKEQQDLASQAEVAESQGNSMITEFDKDPTFIVEQSVIEKYILEEIRLQKLKEQN
;
A
#
# COMPACT_ATOMS: atom_id res chain seq x y z
N MET A 1 -8.88 -0.35 -30.78
CA MET A 1 -9.11 0.23 -29.44
C MET A 1 -7.75 0.74 -28.95
N LYS A 2 -7.64 1.98 -28.48
CA LYS A 2 -6.34 2.49 -27.98
C LYS A 2 -6.11 1.84 -26.61
N SER A 3 -5.02 1.11 -26.45
CA SER A 3 -4.60 0.52 -25.18
C SER A 3 -3.16 0.91 -24.90
N ILE A 4 -2.79 0.99 -23.63
CA ILE A 4 -1.39 1.12 -23.25
C ILE A 4 -0.72 -0.24 -23.51
N GLY A 5 0.42 -0.23 -24.20
CA GLY A 5 1.22 -1.44 -24.42
C GLY A 5 2.01 -1.80 -23.16
N ARG A 6 2.21 -3.09 -22.91
CA ARG A 6 3.03 -3.55 -21.78
C ARG A 6 4.48 -3.14 -22.00
N LEU A 7 5.03 -2.39 -21.05
CA LEU A 7 6.46 -2.08 -21.01
C LEU A 7 7.25 -3.34 -20.64
N SER A 8 8.45 -3.49 -21.21
CA SER A 8 9.30 -4.66 -21.00
C SER A 8 9.74 -4.85 -19.55
N GLU A 9 9.75 -3.78 -18.76
CA GLU A 9 10.14 -3.72 -17.36
C GLU A 9 9.09 -4.37 -16.45
N ILE A 10 7.82 -4.37 -16.86
CA ILE A 10 6.71 -4.94 -16.07
C ILE A 10 6.66 -6.44 -16.35
N LYS A 11 7.30 -7.24 -15.50
CA LYS A 11 7.34 -8.71 -15.63
C LYS A 11 6.19 -9.44 -14.95
N ASP A 12 5.57 -8.79 -13.96
CA ASP A 12 4.44 -9.36 -13.23
C ASP A 12 3.15 -9.24 -14.06
N ASP A 13 2.49 -10.38 -14.28
CA ASP A 13 1.27 -10.47 -15.08
C ASP A 13 0.05 -9.95 -14.34
N ILE A 14 -0.03 -10.12 -13.02
CA ILE A 14 -1.13 -9.67 -12.17
C ILE A 14 -1.10 -8.13 -12.05
N LEU A 15 0.09 -7.56 -11.85
CA LEU A 15 0.31 -6.12 -11.86
C LEU A 15 -0.07 -5.53 -13.22
N TRP A 16 0.38 -6.14 -14.33
CA TRP A 16 0.05 -5.65 -15.65
C TRP A 16 -1.45 -5.71 -15.93
N ASP A 17 -2.13 -6.79 -15.54
CA ASP A 17 -3.58 -6.93 -15.69
C ASP A 17 -4.33 -5.81 -14.96
N LEU A 18 -3.96 -5.51 -13.71
CA LEU A 18 -4.55 -4.39 -12.96
C LEU A 18 -4.31 -3.04 -13.67
N LEU A 19 -3.07 -2.74 -14.04
CA LEU A 19 -2.71 -1.48 -14.69
C LEU A 19 -3.44 -1.29 -16.01
N SER A 20 -3.59 -2.37 -16.79
CA SER A 20 -4.31 -2.31 -18.07
C SER A 20 -5.79 -1.94 -17.91
N LYS A 21 -6.42 -2.37 -16.80
CA LYS A 21 -7.82 -2.07 -16.46
C LYS A 21 -7.99 -0.66 -15.86
N LEU A 22 -7.03 -0.21 -15.04
CA LEU A 22 -7.02 1.14 -14.45
C LEU A 22 -6.74 2.22 -15.51
N LEU A 23 -5.84 1.94 -16.44
CA LEU A 23 -5.42 2.88 -17.48
C LEU A 23 -6.19 2.70 -18.80
N GLU A 24 -7.40 2.16 -18.73
CA GLU A 24 -8.32 2.09 -19.86
C GLU A 24 -8.73 3.51 -20.30
N PHE A 25 -8.63 3.76 -21.62
CA PHE A 25 -8.89 5.05 -22.23
C PHE A 25 -10.38 5.35 -22.29
N ASN A 26 -11.22 4.33 -22.49
CA ASN A 26 -12.66 4.52 -22.40
C ASN A 26 -13.09 4.51 -20.93
N PRO A 27 -13.51 5.65 -20.34
CA PRO A 27 -13.91 5.70 -18.94
C PRO A 27 -15.06 4.76 -18.60
N ASP A 28 -15.97 4.50 -19.54
CA ASP A 28 -17.11 3.59 -19.35
C ASP A 28 -16.69 2.12 -19.22
N LYS A 29 -15.44 1.80 -19.57
CA LYS A 29 -14.85 0.46 -19.48
C LYS A 29 -13.73 0.37 -18.43
N ARG A 30 -13.36 1.50 -17.82
CA ARG A 30 -12.35 1.54 -16.77
C ARG A 30 -12.92 0.84 -15.54
N ILE A 31 -12.10 -0.02 -14.93
CA ILE A 31 -12.46 -0.69 -13.69
C ILE A 31 -12.80 0.34 -12.61
N THR A 32 -13.85 0.07 -11.84
CA THR A 32 -14.24 0.91 -10.71
C THR A 32 -13.28 0.72 -9.52
N ALA A 33 -13.34 1.63 -8.54
CA ALA A 33 -12.54 1.50 -7.32
C ALA A 33 -12.87 0.20 -6.56
N ASP A 34 -14.15 -0.12 -6.41
CA ASP A 34 -14.61 -1.32 -5.70
C ASP A 34 -14.12 -2.60 -6.40
N GLU A 35 -14.23 -2.67 -7.73
CA GLU A 35 -13.71 -3.80 -8.51
C GLU A 35 -12.17 -3.89 -8.45
N ALA A 36 -11.47 -2.75 -8.46
CA ALA A 36 -10.01 -2.71 -8.36
C ALA A 36 -9.54 -3.24 -7.01
N LEU A 37 -10.23 -2.91 -5.90
CA LEU A 37 -9.92 -3.44 -4.57
C LEU A 37 -10.10 -4.96 -4.48
N GLN A 38 -11.00 -5.54 -5.29
CA GLN A 38 -11.18 -7.00 -5.38
C GLN A 38 -10.23 -7.68 -6.38
N HIS A 39 -9.32 -6.94 -7.01
CA HIS A 39 -8.39 -7.50 -7.98
C HIS A 39 -7.39 -8.45 -7.31
N PRO A 40 -6.94 -9.54 -7.98
CA PRO A 40 -5.94 -10.45 -7.43
C PRO A 40 -4.66 -9.76 -6.96
N TYR A 41 -4.31 -8.62 -7.56
CA TYR A 41 -3.16 -7.82 -7.12
C TYR A 41 -3.22 -7.43 -5.62
N PHE A 42 -4.42 -7.25 -5.06
CA PHE A 42 -4.63 -6.91 -3.65
C PHE A 42 -5.17 -8.07 -2.82
N THR A 43 -5.60 -9.18 -3.45
CA THR A 43 -6.35 -10.27 -2.78
C THR A 43 -5.76 -11.66 -3.01
N SER A 44 -4.66 -11.77 -3.76
CA SER A 44 -3.98 -13.04 -3.96
C SER A 44 -3.13 -13.43 -2.75
N PRO A 45 -2.75 -14.72 -2.62
CA PRO A 45 -1.84 -15.16 -1.56
C PRO A 45 -0.51 -14.39 -1.52
N GLU A 46 -0.01 -13.93 -2.68
CA GLU A 46 1.19 -13.10 -2.78
C GLU A 46 0.99 -11.75 -2.07
N ALA A 47 -0.15 -11.09 -2.25
CA ALA A 47 -0.46 -9.84 -1.56
C ALA A 47 -0.51 -10.01 -0.04
N TYR A 48 -1.05 -11.14 0.44
CA TYR A 48 -1.03 -11.45 1.88
C TYR A 48 0.36 -11.81 2.40
N ALA A 49 1.21 -12.39 1.56
CA ALA A 49 2.59 -12.73 1.91
C ALA A 49 3.48 -11.49 2.04
N ASP A 50 3.13 -10.39 1.37
CA ASP A 50 3.82 -9.10 1.48
C ASP A 50 3.54 -8.37 2.80
N ILE A 51 2.53 -8.78 3.57
CA ILE A 51 2.26 -8.24 4.90
C ILE A 51 3.36 -8.72 5.85
N SER A 52 4.20 -7.79 6.29
CA SER A 52 5.33 -8.11 7.15
C SER A 52 4.92 -8.40 8.59
N LYS A 53 5.85 -9.02 9.31
CA LYS A 53 5.70 -9.30 10.74
C LYS A 53 5.54 -8.01 11.55
N GLU A 54 6.21 -6.93 11.14
CA GLU A 54 6.12 -5.62 11.79
C GLU A 54 4.68 -5.07 11.73
N GLN A 55 4.03 -5.14 10.57
CA GLN A 55 2.64 -4.72 10.41
C GLN A 55 1.69 -5.56 11.28
N GLN A 56 1.88 -6.87 11.33
CA GLN A 56 1.10 -7.77 12.19
C GLN A 56 1.26 -7.46 13.68
N ASP A 57 2.49 -7.16 14.10
CA ASP A 57 2.80 -6.85 15.49
C ASP A 57 2.22 -5.48 15.89
N LEU A 58 2.22 -4.49 15.00
CA LEU A 58 1.57 -3.19 15.21
C LEU A 58 0.05 -3.33 15.35
N ALA A 59 -0.59 -4.13 14.47
CA ALA A 59 -2.02 -4.44 14.57
C ALA A 59 -2.38 -5.07 15.92
N SER A 60 -1.58 -6.05 16.34
CA SER A 60 -1.76 -6.73 17.64
C SER A 60 -1.61 -5.76 18.82
N GLN A 61 -0.69 -4.80 18.72
CA GLN A 61 -0.51 -3.76 19.76
C GLN A 61 -1.71 -2.82 19.83
N ALA A 62 -2.30 -2.46 18.69
CA ALA A 62 -3.51 -1.64 18.64
C ALA A 62 -4.69 -2.34 19.33
N GLU A 63 -4.89 -3.64 19.07
CA GLU A 63 -5.92 -4.44 19.75
C GLU A 63 -5.72 -4.45 21.28
N VAL A 64 -4.48 -4.65 21.73
CA VAL A 64 -4.14 -4.63 23.16
C VAL A 64 -4.42 -3.23 23.75
N ALA A 65 -4.04 -2.15 23.07
CA ALA A 65 -4.29 -0.79 23.53
C ALA A 65 -5.79 -0.48 23.65
N GLU A 66 -6.60 -0.91 22.67
CA GLU A 66 -8.07 -0.79 22.74
C GLU A 66 -8.61 -1.51 23.97
N SER A 67 -8.16 -2.75 24.22
CA SER A 67 -8.58 -3.55 25.39
C SER A 67 -8.18 -2.91 26.73
N GLN A 68 -7.14 -2.08 26.75
CA GLN A 68 -6.68 -1.31 27.90
C GLN A 68 -7.41 0.02 28.07
N GLY A 69 -8.39 0.33 27.21
CA GLY A 69 -9.24 1.51 27.29
C GLY A 69 -8.84 2.66 26.38
N ASN A 70 -7.93 2.44 25.42
CA ASN A 70 -7.61 3.47 24.43
C ASN A 70 -8.74 3.59 23.39
N SER A 71 -9.62 4.59 23.57
CA SER A 71 -10.74 4.87 22.67
C SER A 71 -10.36 5.56 21.36
N MET A 72 -9.07 5.85 21.13
CA MET A 72 -8.60 6.40 19.86
C MET A 72 -8.31 5.32 18.82
N ILE A 73 -8.20 4.06 19.23
CA ILE A 73 -7.99 2.93 18.32
C ILE A 73 -9.25 2.72 17.48
N THR A 74 -9.06 2.58 16.18
CA THR A 74 -10.11 2.31 15.19
C THR A 74 -9.99 0.89 14.64
N GLU A 75 -10.95 0.47 13.83
CA GLU A 75 -10.90 -0.81 13.12
C GLU A 75 -9.70 -0.90 12.15
N PHE A 76 -9.26 0.22 11.59
CA PHE A 76 -8.13 0.26 10.65
C PHE A 76 -6.78 0.06 11.34
N ASP A 77 -6.65 0.45 12.61
CA ASP A 77 -5.40 0.26 13.37
C ASP A 77 -5.16 -1.20 13.75
N LYS A 78 -6.22 -2.03 13.72
CA LYS A 78 -6.19 -3.43 14.14
C LYS A 78 -6.04 -4.40 12.96
N ASP A 79 -6.08 -3.90 11.73
CA ASP A 79 -5.92 -4.70 10.53
C ASP A 79 -4.54 -4.43 9.89
N PRO A 80 -3.65 -5.44 9.84
CA PRO A 80 -2.31 -5.24 9.30
C PRO A 80 -2.30 -4.85 7.82
N THR A 81 -3.37 -5.09 7.05
CA THR A 81 -3.43 -4.65 5.64
C THR A 81 -3.57 -3.13 5.49
N PHE A 82 -3.94 -2.43 6.56
CA PHE A 82 -4.07 -0.97 6.59
C PHE A 82 -2.88 -0.28 7.28
N ILE A 83 -1.90 -1.05 7.76
CA ILE A 83 -0.73 -0.54 8.47
C ILE A 83 0.45 -0.43 7.50
N VAL A 84 1.23 0.64 7.62
CA VAL A 84 2.52 0.77 6.94
C VAL A 84 3.63 0.42 7.91
N GLU A 85 4.65 -0.31 7.44
CA GLU A 85 5.86 -0.59 8.22
C GLU A 85 6.52 0.69 8.73
N GLN A 86 6.76 0.77 10.03
CA GLN A 86 7.42 1.92 10.63
C GLN A 86 8.84 2.06 10.06
N SER A 87 9.55 0.95 9.86
CA SER A 87 10.87 0.94 9.25
C SER A 87 10.92 1.53 7.83
N VAL A 88 9.82 1.47 7.07
CA VAL A 88 9.70 2.12 5.75
C VAL A 88 9.54 3.63 5.93
N ILE A 89 8.63 4.07 6.81
CA ILE A 89 8.38 5.50 7.08
C ILE A 89 9.65 6.17 7.63
N GLU A 90 10.35 5.52 8.55
CA GLU A 90 11.58 6.05 9.16
C GLU A 90 12.65 6.37 8.12
N LYS A 91 12.82 5.53 7.09
CA LYS A 91 13.79 5.80 6.00
C LYS A 91 13.50 7.12 5.30
N TYR A 92 12.23 7.41 5.01
CA TYR A 92 11.83 8.65 4.35
C TYR A 92 12.01 9.86 5.26
N ILE A 93 11.61 9.77 6.53
CA ILE A 93 11.78 10.85 7.50
C ILE A 93 13.26 11.18 7.68
N LEU A 94 14.12 10.17 7.83
CA LEU A 94 15.56 10.37 7.99
C LEU A 94 16.19 11.01 6.75
N GLU A 95 15.75 10.61 5.55
CA GLU A 95 16.22 11.20 4.30
C GLU A 95 15.77 12.66 4.15
N GLU A 96 14.53 12.97 4.52
CA GLU A 96 14.03 14.35 4.52
C GLU A 96 14.83 15.25 5.48
N ILE A 97 15.06 14.78 6.71
CA ILE A 97 15.91 15.47 7.69
C ILE A 97 17.32 15.69 7.13
N ARG A 98 17.90 14.70 6.45
CA ARG A 98 19.21 14.81 5.80
C ARG A 98 19.21 15.90 4.74
N LEU A 99 18.21 15.93 3.87
CA LEU A 99 18.08 16.92 2.80
C LEU A 99 17.89 18.34 3.34
N GLN A 100 17.13 18.51 4.42
CA GLN A 100 16.93 19.82 5.05
C GLN A 100 18.23 20.40 5.60
N LYS A 101 19.04 19.57 6.28
CA LYS A 101 20.36 19.98 6.78
C LYS A 101 21.32 20.43 5.68
N LEU A 102 21.26 19.80 4.49
CA LEU A 102 22.09 20.19 3.35
C LEU A 102 21.67 21.54 2.75
N LYS A 103 20.39 21.91 2.82
CA LYS A 103 19.90 23.22 2.38
C LYS A 103 20.36 24.35 3.30
N GLU A 104 20.47 24.08 4.60
CA GLU A 104 20.92 25.05 5.61
C GLU A 104 22.44 25.30 5.57
N GLN A 105 23.19 24.45 4.87
CA GLN A 105 24.65 24.55 4.72
C GLN A 105 25.11 25.27 3.43
N ASN A 106 24.17 25.67 2.56
CA ASN A 106 24.41 26.41 1.32
C ASN A 106 23.79 27.82 1.39
#